data_AF-A0A3E1EYW1-F1
#
_entry.id   AF-A0A3E1EYW1-F1
#
_cell.length_a   1.000
_cell.length_b   1.000
_cell.length_c   1.000
_cell.angle_alpha   90.00
_cell.angle_beta   90.00
_cell.angle_gamma   90.00
#
_symmetry.space_group_name_H-M   'P 1'
#
loop_
_entity.id
_entity.type
_entity.pdbx_description
1 polymer ?
#
loop_
_entity_poly.entity_id
_entity_poly.type
_entity_poly.pdbx_seq_one_letter_code
_entity_poly.pdbx_strand_id
1 'polypeptide(L)'
;MTILSCKKETYGLNTEFELDFNETAIVNVGEEKWTVKYTELTEESRCPPEAYCIWAGQVAVRIEINDHIQAVIGHHTEIPPSFEFKQSQIRLRGVEYNKDRNFGKEKHSNIRLIVD
;
A
#
# COMPACT_ATOMS: atom_id res chain seq x y z
N MET A 1 17.82 24.90 -0.03
CA MET A 1 17.82 24.00 -1.20
C MET A 1 17.41 22.63 -0.70
N THR A 2 16.11 22.41 -0.54
CA THR A 2 15.56 21.14 -0.07
C THR A 2 15.50 20.22 -1.28
N ILE A 3 16.49 19.34 -1.39
CA ILE A 3 16.48 18.26 -2.36
C ILE A 3 15.30 17.37 -1.97
N LEU A 4 14.21 17.40 -2.73
CA LEU A 4 13.20 16.34 -2.68
C LEU A 4 13.91 15.05 -3.13
N SER A 5 14.42 14.30 -2.17
CA SER A 5 14.92 12.96 -2.40
C SER A 5 13.69 12.06 -2.54
N CYS A 6 13.26 11.79 -3.78
CA CYS A 6 12.47 10.59 -4.03
C CYS A 6 13.35 9.39 -3.65
N LYS A 7 13.16 8.86 -2.43
CA LYS A 7 13.84 7.66 -1.96
C LYS A 7 13.27 6.46 -2.73
N LYS A 8 13.86 6.15 -3.88
CA LYS A 8 13.62 4.88 -4.58
C LYS A 8 14.37 3.79 -3.83
N GLU A 9 13.76 3.25 -2.79
CA GLU A 9 14.31 2.13 -2.04
C GLU A 9 14.01 0.82 -2.78
N THR A 10 14.98 -0.11 -2.73
CA THR A 10 14.89 -1.41 -3.41
C THR A 10 14.68 -2.51 -2.38
N TYR A 11 13.67 -3.34 -2.61
CA TYR A 11 13.26 -4.43 -1.73
C TYR A 11 13.35 -5.77 -2.46
N GLY A 12 13.45 -6.86 -1.69
CA GLY A 12 13.39 -8.22 -2.21
C GLY A 12 12.03 -8.86 -2.00
N LEU A 13 11.83 -10.04 -2.58
CA LEU A 13 10.70 -10.91 -2.24
C LEU A 13 10.66 -11.20 -0.73
N ASN A 14 9.45 -11.47 -0.23
CA ASN A 14 9.14 -11.79 1.15
C ASN A 14 9.65 -10.75 2.17
N THR A 15 9.91 -9.52 1.72
CA THR A 15 10.33 -8.40 2.55
C THR A 15 9.19 -7.39 2.61
N GLU A 16 8.73 -7.06 3.82
CA GLU A 16 7.75 -5.99 3.99
C GLU A 16 8.40 -4.64 3.69
N PHE A 17 7.67 -3.77 3.01
CA PHE A 17 8.09 -2.41 2.72
C PHE A 17 6.94 -1.45 2.87
N GLU A 18 7.29 -0.20 3.17
CA GLU A 18 6.35 0.87 3.39
C GLU A 18 6.40 1.87 2.24
N LEU A 19 5.24 2.42 1.89
CA LEU A 19 5.08 3.46 0.89
C LEU A 19 4.19 4.57 1.43
N ASP A 20 4.72 5.78 1.51
CA ASP A 20 3.86 6.94 1.67
C ASP A 20 3.07 7.20 0.38
N PHE A 21 2.00 7.99 0.49
CA PHE A 21 1.20 8.36 -0.66
C PHE A 21 2.03 8.99 -1.79
N ASN A 22 1.81 8.51 -3.02
CA ASN A 22 2.55 8.85 -4.24
C ASN A 22 4.03 8.42 -4.27
N GLU A 23 4.53 7.71 -3.26
CA GLU A 23 5.86 7.13 -3.30
C GLU A 23 5.93 5.84 -4.13
N THR A 24 7.15 5.48 -4.49
CA THR A 24 7.44 4.38 -5.39
C THR A 24 8.59 3.55 -4.84
N ALA A 25 8.37 2.23 -4.77
CA ALA A 25 9.38 1.24 -4.41
C ALA A 25 9.79 0.43 -5.65
N ILE A 26 11.01 -0.07 -5.63
CA ILE A 26 11.48 -1.08 -6.58
C ILE A 26 11.53 -2.41 -5.85
N VAL A 27 10.89 -3.45 -6.39
CA VAL A 27 10.94 -4.80 -5.83
C VAL A 27 11.66 -5.72 -6.82
N ASN A 28 12.73 -6.38 -6.38
CA ASN A 28 13.41 -7.39 -7.17
C ASN A 28 12.64 -8.71 -7.08
N VAL A 29 12.12 -9.19 -8.21
CA VAL A 29 11.35 -10.43 -8.34
C VAL A 29 12.12 -11.36 -9.28
N GLY A 30 13.01 -12.18 -8.72
CA GLY A 30 13.97 -12.96 -9.50
C GLY A 30 14.92 -12.05 -10.29
N GLU A 31 14.93 -12.19 -11.62
CA GLU A 31 15.70 -11.34 -12.54
C GLU A 31 14.96 -10.06 -12.96
N GLU A 32 13.67 -9.94 -12.62
CA GLU A 32 12.86 -8.77 -12.94
C GLU A 32 12.88 -7.73 -11.82
N LYS A 33 12.58 -6.47 -12.19
CA LYS A 33 12.34 -5.38 -11.26
C LYS A 33 10.95 -4.85 -11.47
N TRP A 34 10.17 -4.81 -10.40
CA TRP A 34 8.84 -4.21 -10.41
C TRP A 34 8.87 -2.85 -9.75
N THR A 35 8.30 -1.86 -10.42
CA THR A 35 8.04 -0.54 -9.85
C THR A 35 6.66 -0.59 -9.22
N VAL A 36 6.54 -0.44 -7.90
CA VAL A 36 5.26 -0.41 -7.19
C VAL A 36 5.03 0.98 -6.62
N LYS A 37 3.90 1.60 -6.97
CA LYS A 37 3.55 2.94 -6.51
C LYS A 37 2.20 2.94 -5.81
N TYR A 38 2.11 3.62 -4.68
CA TYR A 38 0.84 3.87 -3.99
C TYR A 38 0.13 5.09 -4.59
N THR A 39 -1.04 4.89 -5.20
CA THR A 39 -1.69 5.94 -6.01
C THR A 39 -3.00 6.47 -5.45
N GLU A 40 -3.73 5.71 -4.62
CA GLU A 40 -5.04 6.14 -4.10
C GLU A 40 -5.46 5.35 -2.85
N LEU A 41 -6.02 6.02 -1.84
CA LEU A 41 -6.80 5.40 -0.77
C LEU A 41 -8.25 5.25 -1.24
N THR A 42 -8.57 4.11 -1.85
CA THR A 42 -9.88 3.89 -2.47
C THR A 42 -11.02 3.68 -1.48
N GLU A 43 -10.71 3.17 -0.28
CA GLU A 43 -11.70 2.96 0.78
C GLU A 43 -11.04 3.12 2.15
N GLU A 44 -11.69 3.86 3.05
CA GLU A 44 -11.36 3.89 4.47
C GLU A 44 -12.65 3.85 5.28
N SER A 45 -13.06 2.63 5.62
CA SER A 45 -14.28 2.34 6.36
C SER A 45 -13.96 1.75 7.74
N ARG A 46 -12.67 1.65 8.12
CA ARG A 46 -12.28 1.12 9.42
C ARG A 46 -12.78 2.03 10.54
N CYS A 47 -12.80 1.50 11.76
CA CYS A 47 -13.13 2.31 12.91
C CYS A 47 -12.06 3.40 13.11
N PRO A 48 -12.45 4.69 13.18
CA PRO A 48 -11.50 5.75 13.46
C PRO A 48 -10.81 5.54 14.81
N PRO A 49 -9.59 6.06 14.99
CA PRO A 49 -8.91 6.05 16.28
C PRO A 49 -9.78 6.72 17.36
N GLU A 50 -9.70 6.21 18.59
CA GLU A 50 -10.46 6.70 19.75
C GLU A 50 -12.01 6.60 19.62
N ALA A 51 -12.53 6.01 18.54
CA ALA A 51 -13.95 5.74 18.38
C ALA A 51 -14.30 4.30 18.79
N TYR A 52 -15.54 4.11 19.25
CA TYR A 52 -16.12 2.79 19.43
C TYR A 52 -17.07 2.48 18.28
N CYS A 53 -16.73 1.50 17.45
CA CYS A 53 -17.57 1.06 16.34
C CYS A 53 -18.16 -0.31 16.64
N ILE A 54 -19.47 -0.44 16.43
CA ILE A 54 -20.15 -1.75 16.50
C ILE A 54 -19.74 -2.62 15.30
N TRP A 55 -19.48 -1.98 14.15
CA TRP A 55 -19.03 -2.61 12.92
C TRP A 55 -17.89 -1.79 12.33
N ALA A 56 -16.73 -2.42 12.10
CA ALA A 56 -15.64 -1.82 11.35
C ALA A 56 -15.70 -2.34 9.90
N GLY A 57 -15.62 -1.43 8.95
CA GLY A 57 -15.45 -1.78 7.54
C GLY A 57 -14.00 -2.13 7.20
N GLN A 58 -13.70 -2.11 5.92
CA GLN A 58 -12.38 -2.43 5.37
C GLN A 58 -11.59 -1.17 4.98
N VAL A 59 -10.34 -1.39 4.60
CA VAL A 59 -9.49 -0.38 3.96
C VAL A 59 -9.01 -0.96 2.64
N ALA A 60 -9.03 -0.14 1.59
CA ALA A 60 -8.57 -0.54 0.28
C ALA A 60 -7.71 0.54 -0.34
N VAL A 61 -6.70 0.13 -1.08
CA VAL A 61 -5.75 1.03 -1.74
C VAL A 61 -5.57 0.64 -3.20
N ARG A 62 -5.34 1.63 -4.04
CA ARG A 62 -4.86 1.45 -5.41
C ARG A 62 -3.35 1.53 -5.44
N ILE A 63 -2.76 0.57 -6.14
CA ILE A 63 -1.35 0.60 -6.51
C ILE A 63 -1.20 0.55 -8.02
N GLU A 64 -0.09 1.11 -8.49
CA GLU A 64 0.37 0.99 -9.87
C GLU A 64 1.64 0.13 -9.91
N ILE A 65 1.66 -0.85 -10.82
CA ILE A 65 2.79 -1.74 -11.04
C ILE A 65 3.35 -1.48 -12.45
N ASN A 66 4.66 -1.27 -12.54
CA ASN A 66 5.39 -1.00 -13.79
C ASN A 66 4.76 0.12 -14.64
N ASP A 67 4.30 1.19 -13.98
CA ASP A 67 3.75 2.42 -14.58
C ASP A 67 2.49 2.24 -15.45
N HIS A 68 1.87 1.05 -15.45
CA HIS A 68 0.75 0.73 -16.34
C HIS A 68 -0.37 -0.10 -15.71
N ILE A 69 -0.04 -0.96 -14.74
CA ILE A 69 -0.99 -1.93 -14.20
C ILE A 69 -1.58 -1.38 -12.91
N GLN A 70 -2.87 -1.09 -12.93
CA GLN A 70 -3.60 -0.61 -11.75
C GLN A 70 -4.25 -1.80 -11.03
N ALA A 71 -4.01 -1.92 -9.73
CA ALA A 71 -4.62 -2.93 -8.88
C ALA A 71 -5.23 -2.27 -7.64
N VAL A 72 -6.40 -2.75 -7.22
CA VAL A 72 -7.01 -2.38 -5.94
C VAL A 72 -6.87 -3.56 -5.00
N ILE A 73 -6.27 -3.34 -3.83
CA ILE A 73 -6.06 -4.35 -2.79
C ILE A 73 -6.84 -3.93 -1.54
N GLY A 74 -7.65 -4.84 -0.97
CA GLY A 74 -8.44 -4.58 0.25
C GLY A 74 -9.94 -4.37 0.03
N HIS A 75 -10.38 -4.21 -1.23
CA HIS A 75 -11.78 -3.95 -1.54
C HIS A 75 -12.58 -5.26 -1.71
N HIS A 76 -13.49 -5.56 -0.78
CA HIS A 76 -14.34 -6.77 -0.82
C HIS A 76 -13.54 -8.07 -0.95
N THR A 77 -12.32 -8.11 -0.39
CA THR A 77 -11.31 -9.14 -0.70
C THR A 77 -11.07 -10.16 0.41
N GLU A 78 -10.40 -11.23 -0.01
CA GLU A 78 -9.77 -12.29 0.77
C GLU A 78 -8.90 -11.76 1.93
N ILE A 79 -8.68 -12.61 2.94
CA ILE A 79 -7.86 -12.30 4.12
C ILE A 79 -6.62 -13.21 4.07
N PRO A 80 -5.40 -12.68 3.89
CA PRO A 80 -5.06 -11.26 3.77
C PRO A 80 -5.39 -10.68 2.38
N PRO A 81 -5.68 -9.37 2.28
CA PRO A 81 -5.95 -8.74 0.99
C PRO A 81 -4.75 -8.84 0.04
N SER A 82 -4.98 -9.37 -1.15
CA SER A 82 -3.93 -9.66 -2.13
C SER A 82 -4.34 -9.32 -3.56
N PHE A 83 -3.33 -9.15 -4.41
CA PHE A 83 -3.45 -9.08 -5.86
C PHE A 83 -2.38 -9.96 -6.50
N GLU A 84 -2.80 -10.82 -7.42
CA GLU A 84 -1.88 -11.69 -8.16
C GLU A 84 -1.29 -10.93 -9.35
N PHE A 85 0.03 -10.97 -9.46
CA PHE A 85 0.73 -10.44 -10.61
C PHE A 85 1.81 -11.43 -11.07
N LYS A 86 1.68 -11.93 -12.30
CA LYS A 86 2.51 -13.03 -12.83
C LYS A 86 2.48 -14.24 -11.90
N GLN A 87 3.63 -14.64 -11.35
CA GLN A 87 3.79 -15.81 -10.47
C GLN A 87 3.95 -15.41 -8.99
N SER A 88 3.69 -14.15 -8.65
CA SER A 88 3.80 -13.63 -7.29
C SER A 88 2.50 -12.99 -6.84
N GLN A 89 2.37 -12.85 -5.52
CA GLN A 89 1.25 -12.15 -4.90
C GLN A 89 1.75 -10.90 -4.20
N ILE A 90 1.05 -9.78 -4.41
CA ILE A 90 1.27 -8.54 -3.67
C ILE A 90 0.19 -8.46 -2.60
N ARG A 91 0.58 -8.38 -1.33
CA ARG A 91 -0.36 -8.35 -0.21
C ARG A 91 -0.31 -7.03 0.55
N LEU A 92 -1.47 -6.54 0.93
CA LEU A 92 -1.60 -5.39 1.83
C LEU A 92 -1.55 -5.87 3.28
N ARG A 93 -0.49 -5.46 3.98
CA ARG A 93 -0.29 -5.77 5.40
C ARG A 93 -0.93 -4.75 6.33
N GLY A 94 -0.97 -3.50 5.90
CA GLY A 94 -1.57 -2.44 6.71
C GLY A 94 -1.66 -1.12 5.95
N VAL A 95 -2.54 -0.26 6.47
CA VAL A 95 -2.62 1.15 6.13
C VAL A 95 -2.56 1.92 7.44
N GLU A 96 -1.52 2.70 7.62
CA GLU A 96 -1.24 3.43 8.86
C GLU A 96 -1.29 4.93 8.62
N TYR A 97 -1.43 5.68 9.71
CA TYR A 97 -1.43 7.14 9.70
C TYR A 97 -0.46 7.63 10.76
N ASN A 98 0.35 8.63 10.43
CA ASN A 98 1.31 9.19 11.36
C ASN A 98 0.67 9.83 12.62
N LYS A 99 -0.61 10.21 12.55
CA LYS A 99 -1.40 10.79 13.64
C LYS A 99 -2.86 10.41 13.48
N ASP A 100 -3.57 10.22 14.59
CA ASP A 100 -5.00 9.85 14.57
C ASP A 100 -5.88 10.83 13.80
N ARG A 101 -5.62 12.14 13.94
CA ARG A 101 -6.33 13.20 13.20
C ARG A 101 -6.18 13.13 11.67
N ASN A 102 -5.29 12.27 11.19
CA ASN A 102 -5.03 12.04 9.77
C ASN A 102 -5.73 10.79 9.23
N PHE A 103 -6.46 10.05 10.07
CA PHE A 103 -7.27 8.93 9.64
C PHE A 103 -8.16 9.30 8.44
N GLY A 104 -8.16 8.45 7.41
CA GLY A 104 -8.86 8.67 6.13
C GLY A 104 -8.27 9.73 5.22
N LYS A 105 -7.16 10.38 5.59
CA LYS A 105 -6.48 11.36 4.73
C LYS A 105 -5.38 10.67 3.95
N GLU A 106 -5.69 10.33 2.70
CA GLU A 106 -4.77 9.72 1.73
C GLU A 106 -3.37 10.35 1.71
N LYS A 107 -3.24 11.68 1.69
CA LYS A 107 -1.92 12.35 1.69
C LYS A 107 -1.08 12.16 2.96
N HIS A 108 -1.64 11.51 3.97
CA HIS A 108 -1.02 11.22 5.26
C HIS A 108 -1.09 9.74 5.61
N SER A 109 -1.56 8.88 4.70
CA SER A 109 -1.48 7.43 4.85
C SER A 109 -0.12 6.92 4.37
N ASN A 110 0.30 5.87 5.05
CA ASN A 110 1.40 4.99 4.67
C ASN A 110 0.83 3.58 4.51
N ILE A 111 1.24 2.86 3.47
CA ILE A 111 0.83 1.47 3.27
C ILE A 111 2.02 0.54 3.49
N ARG A 112 1.76 -0.62 4.11
CA ARG A 112 2.74 -1.70 4.22
C ARG A 112 2.38 -2.83 3.27
N LEU A 113 3.29 -3.18 2.37
CA LEU A 113 3.14 -4.21 1.35
C LEU A 113 4.19 -5.30 1.52
N ILE A 114 3.90 -6.47 0.97
CA ILE A 114 4.86 -7.56 0.76
C ILE A 114 4.60 -8.19 -0.61
N VAL A 115 5.66 -8.64 -1.30
CA VAL A 115 5.57 -9.42 -2.53
C VAL A 115 6.12 -10.81 -2.26
N ASP A 116 5.34 -11.86 -2.53
CA ASP A 116 5.72 -13.26 -2.29
C ASP A 116 5.73 -14.08 -3.57
#